data_AF-A0AAW1Q2S0-F1
#
_entry.id   AF-A0AAW1Q2S0-F1
#
_cell.length_a   1.000
_cell.length_b   1.000
_cell.length_c   1.000
_cell.angle_alpha   90.00
_cell.angle_beta   90.00
_cell.angle_gamma   90.00
#
_symmetry.space_group_name_H-M   'P 1'
#
loop_
_entity.id
_entity.type
_entity.pdbx_description
1 polymer ?
#
loop_
_entity_poly.entity_id
_entity_poly.type
_entity_poly.pdbx_seq_one_letter_code
_entity_poly.pdbx_strand_id
1 'polypeptide(L)'
;MSCQRQLNSLEDCVRKHPRESEYVCRHLHAAAAWCLVAHICPAEVEGVEACIGPRRSRLTAPGSIPRKCRAAMDRLEACIEMHQDAAADGLVAQT
;
A
#
# COMPACT_ATOMS: atom_id res chain seq x y z
N MET A 1 -11.42 -3.82 -7.25
CA MET A 1 -10.52 -3.75 -8.43
C MET A 1 -9.30 -4.61 -8.15
N SER A 2 -9.06 -5.72 -8.86
CA SER A 2 -7.96 -6.65 -8.53
C SER A 2 -6.55 -6.03 -8.65
N CYS A 3 -5.67 -6.34 -7.69
CA CYS A 3 -4.24 -5.94 -7.69
C CYS A 3 -3.32 -6.84 -8.50
N GLN A 4 -3.88 -7.81 -9.24
CA GLN A 4 -3.09 -8.82 -9.96
C GLN A 4 -2.04 -8.21 -10.89
N ARG A 5 -2.36 -7.09 -11.55
CA ARG A 5 -1.45 -6.45 -12.51
C ARG A 5 -0.19 -5.93 -11.82
N GLN A 6 -0.35 -5.25 -10.68
CA GLN A 6 0.75 -4.70 -9.89
C GLN A 6 1.60 -5.82 -9.28
N LEU A 7 0.95 -6.87 -8.76
CA LEU A 7 1.62 -8.05 -8.22
C LEU A 7 2.44 -8.79 -9.27
N ASN A 8 1.86 -9.07 -10.45
CA ASN A 8 2.58 -9.74 -11.54
C ASN A 8 3.77 -8.89 -12.03
N SER A 9 3.61 -7.57 -12.09
CA SER A 9 4.69 -6.67 -12.50
C SER A 9 5.84 -6.64 -11.48
N LEU A 10 5.50 -6.69 -10.19
CA LEU A 10 6.47 -6.80 -9.10
C LEU A 10 7.21 -8.15 -9.16
N GLU A 11 6.47 -9.25 -9.29
CA GLU A 11 7.02 -10.60 -9.42
C GLU A 11 8.00 -10.70 -10.59
N ASP A 12 7.62 -10.16 -11.76
CA ASP A 12 8.48 -10.10 -12.93
C ASP A 12 9.77 -9.31 -12.68
N CYS A 13 9.68 -8.19 -11.97
CA CYS A 13 10.85 -7.39 -11.62
C CYS A 13 11.78 -8.13 -10.65
N VAL A 14 11.23 -8.71 -9.59
CA VAL A 14 11.99 -9.48 -8.59
C VAL A 14 12.68 -10.68 -9.24
N ARG A 15 11.99 -11.37 -10.15
CA ARG A 15 12.55 -12.48 -10.92
C ARG A 15 13.72 -12.06 -11.81
N LYS A 16 13.67 -10.87 -12.41
CA LYS A 16 14.74 -10.32 -13.27
C LYS A 16 15.90 -9.75 -12.46
N HIS A 17 15.64 -9.23 -11.26
CA HIS A 17 16.61 -8.54 -10.41
C HIS A 17 16.67 -9.14 -8.99
N PRO A 18 17.01 -10.44 -8.83
CA PRO A 18 16.88 -11.12 -7.53
C PRO A 18 17.82 -10.59 -6.43
N ARG A 19 18.93 -9.93 -6.81
CA ARG A 19 19.91 -9.37 -5.87
C ARG A 19 19.73 -7.88 -5.59
N GLU A 20 18.97 -7.18 -6.41
CA GLU A 20 18.83 -5.72 -6.39
C GLU A 20 17.36 -5.27 -6.32
N SER A 21 16.47 -6.23 -6.05
CA SER A 21 15.01 -6.04 -6.08
C SER A 21 14.54 -4.93 -5.16
N GLU A 22 15.15 -4.79 -3.97
CA GLU A 22 14.82 -3.74 -3.00
C GLU A 22 15.01 -2.32 -3.55
N TYR A 23 15.98 -2.13 -4.45
CA TYR A 23 16.25 -0.83 -5.07
C TYR A 23 15.55 -0.67 -6.42
N VAL A 24 15.74 -1.64 -7.32
CA VAL A 24 15.25 -1.59 -8.70
C VAL A 24 13.72 -1.69 -8.75
N CYS A 25 13.14 -2.56 -7.93
CA CYS A 25 11.70 -2.83 -7.91
C CYS A 25 10.95 -2.00 -6.87
N ARG A 26 11.61 -1.04 -6.19
CA ARG A 26 11.03 -0.24 -5.09
C ARG A 26 9.69 0.42 -5.45
N HIS A 27 9.60 0.98 -6.65
CA HIS A 27 8.39 1.65 -7.11
C HIS A 27 7.24 0.67 -7.36
N LEU A 28 7.54 -0.57 -7.79
CA LEU A 28 6.56 -1.64 -7.96
C LEU A 28 6.12 -2.20 -6.61
N HIS A 29 7.02 -2.30 -5.63
CA HIS A 29 6.66 -2.62 -4.25
C HIS A 29 5.67 -1.60 -3.69
N ALA A 30 5.96 -0.31 -3.84
CA ALA A 30 5.04 0.75 -3.40
C ALA A 30 3.69 0.66 -4.12
N ALA A 31 3.68 0.44 -5.44
CA ALA A 31 2.44 0.32 -6.21
C ALA A 31 1.60 -0.91 -5.83
N ALA A 32 2.24 -2.06 -5.60
CA ALA A 32 1.57 -3.28 -5.16
C ALA A 32 1.00 -3.11 -3.74
N ALA A 33 1.80 -2.59 -2.80
CA ALA A 33 1.36 -2.31 -1.44
C ALA A 33 0.20 -1.32 -1.41
N TRP A 34 0.28 -0.22 -2.17
CA TRP A 34 -0.78 0.78 -2.26
C TRP A 34 -2.09 0.17 -2.77
N CYS A 35 -2.02 -0.70 -3.78
CA CYS A 35 -3.20 -1.38 -4.29
C CYS A 35 -3.84 -2.30 -3.23
N LEU A 36 -3.05 -3.07 -2.49
CA LEU A 36 -3.54 -3.93 -1.42
C LEU A 36 -4.19 -3.12 -0.30
N VAL A 37 -3.57 -2.02 0.11
CA VAL A 37 -4.12 -1.11 1.11
C VAL A 37 -5.43 -0.48 0.63
N ALA A 38 -5.51 -0.06 -0.64
CA ALA A 38 -6.75 0.45 -1.24
C ALA A 38 -7.89 -0.56 -1.26
N HIS A 39 -7.57 -1.86 -1.23
CA HIS A 39 -8.56 -2.92 -1.11
C HIS A 39 -9.10 -3.07 0.31
N ILE A 40 -8.25 -2.88 1.32
CA ILE A 40 -8.59 -3.07 2.73
C ILE A 40 -9.26 -1.80 3.28
N CYS A 41 -8.67 -0.64 3.00
CA CYS A 41 -9.07 0.67 3.52
C CYS A 41 -9.39 1.64 2.36
N PRO A 42 -10.46 1.37 1.57
CA PRO A 42 -10.74 2.14 0.35
C PRO A 42 -11.03 3.62 0.62
N ALA A 43 -11.79 3.93 1.68
CA ALA A 43 -12.19 5.29 2.01
C ALA A 43 -10.99 6.14 2.49
N GLU A 44 -10.12 5.53 3.29
CA GLU A 44 -8.92 6.19 3.82
C GLU A 44 -7.91 6.46 2.70
N VAL A 45 -7.73 5.51 1.78
CA VAL A 45 -6.91 5.71 0.59
C VAL A 45 -7.46 6.84 -0.28
N GLU A 46 -8.77 6.87 -0.54
CA GLU A 46 -9.40 7.96 -1.30
C GLU A 46 -9.17 9.32 -0.61
N GLY A 47 -9.27 9.38 0.72
CA GLY A 47 -8.98 10.59 1.49
C GLY A 47 -7.53 11.06 1.36
N VAL A 48 -6.57 10.13 1.35
CA VAL A 48 -5.15 10.43 1.11
C VAL A 48 -4.92 10.92 -0.32
N GLU A 49 -5.49 10.24 -1.33
CA GLU A 49 -5.36 10.62 -2.73
C GLU A 49 -5.99 12.00 -3.02
N ALA A 50 -7.15 12.29 -2.44
CA ALA A 50 -7.82 13.58 -2.53
C ALA A 50 -6.96 14.71 -1.94
N CYS A 51 -6.27 14.46 -0.82
CA CYS A 51 -5.39 15.45 -0.21
C CYS A 51 -4.10 15.70 -1.01
N ILE A 52 -3.50 14.63 -1.55
CA ILE A 52 -2.26 14.67 -2.33
C ILE A 52 -2.49 15.30 -3.72
N GLY A 53 -3.67 15.06 -4.30
CA GLY A 53 -4.09 15.53 -5.61
C GLY A 53 -3.68 14.59 -6.76
N PRO A 54 -4.43 14.62 -7.89
CA PRO A 54 -4.38 13.61 -8.95
C PRO A 54 -3.03 13.52 -9.68
N ARG A 55 -2.18 14.56 -9.63
CA ARG A 55 -0.86 14.59 -10.29
C ARG A 55 0.25 13.86 -9.52
N ARG A 56 0.03 13.47 -8.26
CA ARG A 56 1.05 12.85 -7.39
C ARG A 56 0.73 11.40 -6.99
N SER A 57 -0.41 10.86 -7.44
CA SER A 57 -0.85 9.47 -7.21
C SER A 57 0.14 8.40 -7.70
N ARG A 58 1.02 8.70 -8.67
CA ARG A 58 2.03 7.74 -9.17
C ARG A 58 3.22 7.48 -8.25
N LEU A 59 3.32 8.18 -7.11
CA LEU A 59 4.48 8.14 -6.21
C LEU A 59 4.06 8.02 -4.73
N THR A 60 3.00 7.27 -4.43
CA THR A 60 2.54 6.94 -3.08
C THR A 60 3.47 5.95 -2.37
N ALA A 61 4.77 6.25 -2.32
CA ALA A 61 5.59 5.73 -1.25
C ALA A 61 5.24 6.53 0.03
N PRO A 62 5.11 5.90 1.21
CA PRO A 62 4.76 6.57 2.48
C PRO A 62 5.64 7.79 2.82
N GLY A 63 6.87 7.86 2.29
CA GLY A 63 7.79 8.98 2.47
C GLY A 63 7.59 10.18 1.53
N SER A 64 6.69 10.11 0.54
CA SER A 64 6.44 11.18 -0.43
C SER A 64 5.15 11.97 -0.18
N ILE A 65 4.46 11.67 0.93
CA ILE A 65 3.18 12.25 1.28
C ILE A 65 3.39 13.60 2.00
N PRO A 66 2.84 14.71 1.49
CA PRO A 66 3.02 16.03 2.09
C PRO A 66 2.52 16.07 3.54
N ARG A 67 3.23 16.79 4.42
CA ARG A 67 2.82 16.96 5.84
C ARG A 67 1.39 17.46 6.02
N LYS A 68 0.88 18.26 5.07
CA LYS A 68 -0.52 18.73 5.07
C LYS A 68 -1.56 17.60 5.02
N CYS A 69 -1.17 16.41 4.54
CA CYS A 69 -2.03 15.23 4.45
C CYS A 69 -1.86 14.26 5.62
N ARG A 70 -1.17 14.68 6.70
CA ARG A 70 -0.89 13.81 7.84
C ARG A 70 -2.15 13.26 8.49
N ALA A 71 -3.17 14.08 8.69
CA ALA A 71 -4.44 13.61 9.25
C ALA A 71 -5.14 12.52 8.41
N ALA A 72 -4.98 12.54 7.08
CA ALA A 72 -5.49 11.47 6.22
C ALA A 72 -4.64 10.19 6.34
N MET A 73 -3.32 10.35 6.50
CA MET A 73 -2.42 9.23 6.76
C MET A 73 -2.66 8.58 8.12
N ASP A 74 -2.90 9.36 9.17
CA ASP A 74 -3.17 8.83 10.51
C ASP A 74 -4.46 7.98 10.51
N ARG A 75 -5.48 8.38 9.72
CA ARG A 75 -6.71 7.57 9.52
C ARG A 75 -6.44 6.27 8.76
N LEU A 76 -5.60 6.34 7.73
CA LEU A 76 -5.21 5.17 6.96
C LEU A 76 -4.42 4.17 7.82
N GLU A 77 -3.50 4.66 8.65
CA GLU A 77 -2.73 3.86 9.60
C GLU A 77 -3.64 3.15 10.59
N ALA A 78 -4.58 3.87 11.21
CA ALA A 78 -5.56 3.28 12.13
C ALA A 78 -6.42 2.19 11.46
N CYS A 79 -6.82 2.38 10.20
CA CYS A 79 -7.55 1.35 9.47
C CYS A 79 -6.69 0.10 9.21
N ILE A 80 -5.43 0.28 8.80
CA ILE A 80 -4.50 -0.82 8.57
C ILE A 80 -4.28 -1.61 9.86
N GLU A 81 -4.02 -0.93 10.99
CA GLU A 81 -3.81 -1.55 12.29
C GLU A 81 -5.02 -2.41 12.72
N MET A 82 -6.23 -1.87 12.59
CA MET A 82 -7.46 -2.60 12.90
C MET A 82 -7.60 -3.90 12.09
N HIS A 83 -7.16 -3.90 10.82
CA HIS A 83 -7.19 -5.08 9.97
C HIS A 83 -6.03 -6.05 10.23
N GLN A 84 -4.92 -5.59 10.80
CA GLN A 84 -3.82 -6.46 11.24
C GLN A 84 -4.22 -7.25 12.49
N ASP A 85 -4.88 -6.59 13.46
CA ASP A 85 -5.36 -7.25 14.67
C ASP A 85 -6.42 -8.32 14.35
N ALA A 86 -7.37 -8.01 13.46
CA ALA A 86 -8.37 -8.97 13.02
C ALA A 86 -7.79 -10.21 12.33
N ALA A 87 -6.68 -10.06 11.59
CA ALA A 87 -5.97 -11.18 10.96
C ALA A 87 -5.19 -12.03 11.98
N ALA A 88 -4.66 -11.40 13.04
CA ALA A 88 -3.97 -12.10 14.12
C ALA A 88 -4.94 -12.91 14.99
N ASP A 89 -6.10 -12.35 15.35
CA ASP A 89 -7.14 -13.05 16.14
C ASP A 89 -7.82 -14.19 15.38
N GLY A 90 -7.98 -14.07 14.05
CA GLY A 90 -8.50 -15.14 13.20
C GLY A 90 -7.58 -16.38 13.12
N LEU A 91 -6.30 -16.24 13.49
CA LEU A 91 -5.34 -17.34 13.56
C LEU A 91 -5.39 -18.10 14.89
N VAL A 92 -5.92 -17.48 15.96
CA VAL A 92 -6.01 -18.08 17.30
C VAL A 92 -7.31 -18.88 17.48
N ALA A 93 -8.36 -18.59 16.71
CA ALA A 93 -9.64 -19.28 16.79
C ALA A 93 -9.69 -20.66 16.08
N GLN A 94 -8.57 -21.19 15.60
CA GLN A 94 -8.49 -22.48 14.86
C GLN A 94 -7.47 -23.48 15.43
N THR A 95 -7.08 -23.33 16.71
CA THR A 95 -6.31 -24.37 17.44
C THR A 95 -7.12 -24.96 18.58
#